data_AF-A0A6C0DYG0-F1
#
_entry.id   AF-A0A6C0DYG0-F1
#
_cell.length_a   1.000
_cell.length_b   1.000
_cell.length_c   1.000
_cell.angle_alpha   90.00
_cell.angle_beta   90.00
_cell.angle_gamma   90.00
#
_symmetry.space_group_name_H-M   'P 1'
#
loop_
_entity.id
_entity.type
_entity.pdbx_description
1 polymer ?
#
loop_
_entity_poly.entity_id
_entity_poly.type
_entity_poly.pdbx_seq_one_letter_code
_entity_poly.pdbx_strand_id
1 'polypeptide(L)' 'MSVSIIHNNKTYIIEKKDDESNEIYSKRVEYIISKKENQNIDNIINLSYVWRNYMFYSMIYPVSLLKKL' A
#
# COMPACT_ATOMS: atom_id res chain seq x y z
N MET A 1 -9.39 5.14 10.94
CA MET A 1 -10.08 5.26 9.62
C MET A 1 -9.71 4.03 8.81
N SER A 2 -10.66 3.44 8.10
CA SER A 2 -10.42 2.25 7.26
C SER A 2 -11.22 2.32 5.96
N VAL A 3 -10.72 1.65 4.93
CA VAL A 3 -11.37 1.51 3.62
C VAL A 3 -11.41 0.04 3.25
N SER A 4 -12.56 -0.43 2.77
CA SER A 4 -12.71 -1.78 2.23
C SER A 4 -12.45 -1.81 0.73
N ILE A 5 -11.57 -2.70 0.29
CA ILE A 5 -11.30 -2.98 -1.12
C ILE A 5 -11.82 -4.37 -1.46
N ILE A 6 -12.65 -4.49 -2.50
CA ILE A 6 -13.10 -5.78 -3.02
C ILE A 6 -12.18 -6.20 -4.17
N HIS A 7 -11.68 -7.43 -4.11
CA HIS A 7 -10.88 -8.06 -5.15
C HIS A 7 -11.07 -9.58 -5.12
N ASN A 8 -11.35 -10.20 -6.27
CA ASN A 8 -11.62 -11.63 -6.42
C ASN A 8 -12.65 -12.18 -5.42
N ASN A 9 -13.77 -11.48 -5.26
CA ASN A 9 -14.85 -11.82 -4.32
C ASN A 9 -14.43 -11.87 -2.84
N LYS A 10 -13.24 -11.35 -2.50
CA LYS A 10 -12.76 -11.17 -1.13
C LYS A 10 -12.72 -9.68 -0.79
N THR A 11 -13.04 -9.36 0.46
CA THR A 11 -12.98 -8.00 0.99
C THR A 11 -11.71 -7.86 1.83
N TYR A 12 -10.90 -6.86 1.50
CA TYR A 12 -9.68 -6.50 2.22
C TYR A 12 -9.91 -5.17 2.93
N ILE A 13 -9.65 -5.14 4.23
CA ILE A 13 -9.79 -3.93 5.04
C ILE A 13 -8.41 -3.28 5.13
N ILE A 14 -8.28 -2.09 4.56
CA ILE A 14 -7.06 -1.29 4.66
C ILE A 14 -7.25 -0.31 5.81
N GLU A 15 -6.41 -0.42 6.83
CA GLU A 15 -6.45 0.44 7.99
C GLU A 15 -5.40 1.55 7.88
N LYS A 16 -5.78 2.75 8.31
CA LYS A 16 -4.85 3.86 8.51
C LYS A 16 -4.02 3.60 9.76
N LYS A 17 -2.71 3.79 9.67
CA LYS A 17 -1.81 3.72 10.83
C LYS A 17 -1.75 5.05 11.58
N ASP A 18 -1.34 5.02 12.85
CA ASP A 18 -1.28 6.20 13.71
C ASP A 18 -0.19 7.19 13.25
N ASP A 19 0.91 6.68 12.70
CA ASP A 19 2.03 7.44 12.13
C ASP A 19 1.72 8.05 10.75
N GLU A 20 0.60 7.64 10.15
CA GLU A 20 0.22 8.03 8.80
C GLU A 20 -0.69 9.26 8.83
N SER A 21 -0.44 10.28 8.01
CA SER A 21 -1.39 11.37 7.81
C SER A 21 -2.57 10.90 6.95
N ASN A 22 -3.70 11.63 6.96
CA ASN A 22 -4.83 11.29 6.09
C ASN A 22 -4.44 11.35 4.60
N GLU A 23 -3.57 12.29 4.21
CA GLU A 23 -3.11 12.41 2.82
C GLU A 23 -2.26 11.20 2.40
N ILE A 24 -1.30 10.79 3.25
CA ILE A 24 -0.44 9.64 2.97
C ILE A 24 -1.27 8.35 2.92
N TYR A 25 -2.24 8.21 3.82
CA TYR A 25 -3.18 7.09 3.83
C TYR A 25 -3.96 6.99 2.52
N SER A 26 -4.55 8.09 2.04
CA SER A 26 -5.29 8.12 0.78
C SER A 26 -4.40 7.73 -0.41
N LYS A 27 -3.18 8.28 -0.49
CA LYS A 27 -2.22 7.93 -1.55
C LYS A 27 -1.80 6.46 -1.51
N ARG A 28 -1.67 5.87 -0.31
CA ARG A 28 -1.37 4.44 -0.16
C ARG A 28 -2.54 3.56 -0.62
N VAL A 29 -3.77 3.94 -0.31
CA VAL A 29 -4.98 3.25 -0.80
C VAL A 29 -5.06 3.32 -2.32
N GLU A 30 -4.81 4.48 -2.93
CA GLU A 30 -4.75 4.65 -4.39
C GLU A 30 -3.68 3.76 -5.02
N TYR A 31 -2.49 3.68 -4.42
CA TYR A 31 -1.42 2.77 -4.85
C TYR A 31 -1.90 1.32 -4.85
N ILE A 32 -2.54 0.84 -3.77
CA ILE A 32 -3.07 -0.52 -3.68
C ILE A 32 -4.11 -0.78 -4.78
N ILE A 33 -5.05 0.15 -4.98
CA ILE A 33 -6.10 0.03 -6.02
C ILE A 33 -5.48 -0.02 -7.42
N SER A 34 -4.43 0.75 -7.70
CA SER A 34 -3.78 0.77 -9.01
C SER A 34 -3.04 -0.53 -9.33
N LYS A 35 -2.57 -1.27 -8.31
CA LYS A 35 -1.75 -2.47 -8.47
C LYS A 35 -2.54 -3.77 -8.35
N LYS A 36 -3.68 -3.76 -7.65
CA LYS A 36 -4.43 -4.98 -7.28
C LYS A 36 -4.81 -5.89 -8.46
N GLU A 37 -4.98 -5.35 -9.65
CA GLU A 37 -5.36 -6.15 -10.84
C GLU A 37 -4.19 -6.99 -11.40
N ASN A 38 -2.94 -6.61 -11.11
CA ASN A 38 -1.75 -7.20 -11.74
C ASN A 38 -0.96 -8.14 -10.82
N GLN A 39 -1.21 -8.10 -9.51
CA GLN A 39 -0.47 -8.90 -8.54
C GLN A 39 -1.37 -9.35 -7.40
N ASN A 40 -0.87 -10.28 -6.59
CA ASN A 40 -1.53 -10.68 -5.36
C ASN A 40 -1.70 -9.47 -4.41
N ILE A 41 -2.95 -9.17 -4.05
CA ILE A 41 -3.31 -8.02 -3.21
C ILE A 41 -2.68 -8.06 -1.81
N ASP A 42 -2.47 -9.24 -1.20
CA ASP A 42 -1.79 -9.36 0.09
C ASP A 42 -0.33 -8.88 -0.02
N ASN A 43 0.35 -9.22 -1.11
CA ASN A 43 1.69 -8.73 -1.40
C ASN A 43 1.68 -7.21 -1.65
N ILE A 44 0.70 -6.71 -2.38
CA ILE A 44 0.58 -5.27 -2.64
C ILE A 44 0.34 -4.49 -1.35
N ILE A 45 -0.48 -5.00 -0.43
CA ILE A 45 -0.71 -4.37 0.87
C ILE A 45 0.62 -4.27 1.63
N ASN A 46 1.41 -5.34 1.67
CA ASN A 46 2.72 -5.32 2.31
C ASN A 46 3.69 -4.33 1.62
N LEU A 47 3.76 -4.36 0.29
CA LEU A 47 4.59 -3.45 -0.49
C LEU A 47 4.13 -1.99 -0.38
N SER A 48 2.84 -1.74 -0.13
CA SER A 48 2.30 -0.39 0.03
C SER A 48 2.90 0.35 1.22
N TYR A 49 3.30 -0.36 2.28
CA TYR A 49 4.01 0.23 3.42
C TYR A 49 5.45 0.58 3.08
N VAL A 50 6.14 -0.28 2.31
CA VAL A 50 7.49 -0.01 1.82
C VAL A 50 7.47 1.20 0.89
N TRP A 51 6.53 1.24 -0.05
CA TRP A 51 6.32 2.36 -0.95
C TRP A 51 6.04 3.65 -0.18
N ARG A 52 5.13 3.62 0.79
CA ARG A 52 4.83 4.76 1.67
C ARG A 52 6.08 5.29 2.36
N ASN A 53 6.87 4.39 2.95
CA ASN A 53 8.08 4.75 3.69
C ASN A 53 9.17 5.31 2.79
N TYR A 54 9.32 4.74 1.59
CA TYR A 54 10.25 5.25 0.59
C TYR A 54 9.85 6.64 0.08
N MET A 55 8.57 6.84 -0.24
CA MET A 55 8.07 8.08 -0.86
C MET A 55 7.92 9.25 0.11
N PHE A 56 7.48 8.99 1.35
CA PHE A 56 7.08 10.05 2.29
C PHE A 56 7.93 10.16 3.55
N TYR A 57 8.66 9.10 3.92
CA TYR A 57 9.49 9.07 5.13
C TYR A 57 10.99 8.92 4.84
N SER A 58 11.39 9.09 3.57
CA SER A 58 12.79 9.02 3.09
C SER A 58 13.55 7.76 3.54
N MET A 59 12.84 6.65 3.73
CA MET A 59 13.45 5.39 4.13
C MET A 59 14.13 4.71 2.94
N ILE A 60 15.32 4.15 3.19
CA ILE A 60 16.11 3.48 2.16
C ILE A 60 15.84 1.97 2.23
N TYR A 61 15.58 1.39 1.07
CA TYR A 61 15.35 -0.04 0.91
C TYR A 61 16.29 -0.64 -0.16
N PRO A 62 16.59 -1.95 -0.12
CA PRO A 62 17.35 -2.61 -1.16
C PRO A 62 16.69 -2.44 -2.54
N VAL A 63 17.52 -2.21 -3.58
CA VAL A 63 17.04 -2.02 -4.97
C VAL A 63 16.19 -3.21 -5.45
N SER A 64 16.51 -4.42 -5.00
CA SER A 64 15.73 -5.63 -5.30
C SER A 64 14.29 -5.60 -4.78
N LEU A 65 14.05 -4.88 -3.67
CA LEU A 65 12.72 -4.67 -3.10
C LEU A 65 12.00 -3.53 -3.84
N LEU A 66 12.71 -2.44 -4.14
CA LEU A 66 12.14 -1.30 -4.88
C LEU A 66 11.67 -1.69 -6.29
N LYS A 67 12.35 -2.64 -6.95
CA LYS A 67 11.92 -3.19 -8.25
C LYS A 67 10.58 -3.93 -8.21
N LYS A 68 10.07 -4.28 -7.02
CA LYS A 68 8.79 -4.97 -6.84
C LYS A 68 7.61 -4.02 -6.63
N LEU A 69 7.89 -2.73 -6.38
CA LEU A 69 6.87 -1.69 -6.21
C LEU A 69 6.18 -1.33 -7.54
#